data_AF-A0A510Y054-F1
#
_entry.id   AF-A0A510Y054-F1
#
_cell.length_a   1.000
_cell.length_b   1.000
_cell.length_c   1.000
_cell.angle_alpha   90.00
_cell.angle_beta   90.00
_cell.angle_gamma   90.00
#
_symmetry.space_group_name_H-M   'P 1'
#
loop_
_entity.id
_entity.type
_entity.pdbx_description
1 polymer ?
#
loop_
_entity_poly.entity_id
_entity_poly.type
_entity_poly.pdbx_seq_one_letter_code
_entity_poly.pdbx_strand_id
1 'polypeptide(L)'
;MNKQSGFSLLEVMVVLVIIGMIMSIVAPNIMGQQEEAAIDKAHLDIQQLEDAMSLYKLKNKSYPSTEQGLEALVNKTSIEPIPKRFPDGGFVNELPEDPWGNPYQLISPGEIGKFDIFSMGPDGEAGTDDDIGNWNEDEQ
;
A
#
# COMPACT_ATOMS: atom_id res chain seq x y z
N MET A 1 -54.69 41.08 10.09
CA MET A 1 -55.03 39.82 9.38
C MET A 1 -53.86 39.49 8.46
N ASN A 2 -53.01 38.55 8.86
CA ASN A 2 -51.86 38.14 8.06
C ASN A 2 -52.36 37.24 6.93
N LYS A 3 -52.26 37.70 5.68
CA LYS A 3 -52.49 36.84 4.52
C LYS A 3 -51.36 35.82 4.46
N GLN A 4 -51.66 34.56 4.75
CA GLN A 4 -50.78 33.46 4.38
C GLN A 4 -50.79 33.34 2.85
N SER A 5 -49.68 33.70 2.22
CA SER A 5 -49.40 33.41 0.83
C SER A 5 -49.05 31.92 0.74
N GLY A 6 -49.94 31.10 0.18
CA GLY A 6 -49.63 29.70 -0.13
C GLY A 6 -48.75 29.62 -1.38
N PHE A 7 -47.85 28.63 -1.43
CA PHE A 7 -47.03 28.33 -2.60
C PHE A 7 -47.89 27.97 -3.81
N SER A 8 -47.47 28.41 -5.01
CA SER A 8 -48.09 28.00 -6.27
C SER A 8 -47.62 26.61 -6.68
N LEU A 9 -48.50 25.83 -7.34
CA LEU A 9 -48.13 24.54 -7.94
C LEU A 9 -46.95 24.68 -8.91
N LEU A 10 -46.88 25.79 -9.65
CA LEU A 10 -45.81 26.08 -10.60
C LEU A 10 -44.46 26.20 -9.89
N GLU A 11 -44.45 26.79 -8.70
CA GLU A 11 -43.25 27.02 -7.90
C GLU A 11 -42.67 25.68 -7.39
N VAL A 12 -43.54 24.77 -6.96
CA VAL A 12 -43.15 23.39 -6.58
C VAL A 12 -42.62 22.61 -7.78
N MET A 13 -43.26 22.74 -8.95
CA MET A 13 -42.82 22.06 -10.17
C MET A 13 -41.41 22.51 -10.59
N VAL A 14 -41.13 23.82 -10.55
CA VAL A 14 -39.80 24.36 -10.89
C VAL A 14 -38.73 23.83 -9.95
N VAL A 15 -39.02 23.77 -8.64
CA VAL A 15 -38.08 23.23 -7.64
C VAL A 15 -37.79 21.75 -7.90
N LEU A 16 -38.80 20.94 -8.22
CA LEU A 16 -38.61 19.52 -8.53
C LEU A 16 -37.78 19.29 -9.80
N VAL A 17 -37.95 20.15 -10.81
CA VAL A 17 -37.13 20.10 -12.04
C VAL A 17 -35.67 20.43 -11.73
N ILE A 18 -35.40 21.46 -10.92
CA ILE A 18 -34.03 21.84 -10.52
C ILE A 18 -33.38 20.73 -9.68
N ILE A 19 -34.11 20.15 -8.72
CA ILE A 19 -33.62 19.02 -7.92
C ILE A 19 -33.31 17.82 -8.82
N GLY A 20 -34.19 17.50 -9.78
CA GLY A 20 -33.97 16.42 -10.75
C GLY A 20 -32.73 16.65 -11.61
N MET A 21 -32.48 17.89 -12.05
CA MET A 21 -31.27 18.25 -12.79
C MET A 21 -30.01 18.13 -11.94
N ILE A 22 -30.02 18.65 -10.70
CA ILE A 22 -28.85 18.57 -9.80
C ILE A 22 -28.53 17.10 -9.49
N MET A 23 -29.54 16.30 -9.15
CA MET A 23 -29.39 14.87 -8.87
C MET A 23 -28.80 14.09 -10.06
N SER A 24 -29.04 14.54 -11.30
CA SER A 24 -28.50 13.88 -12.50
C SER A 24 -27.00 14.10 -12.73
N ILE A 25 -26.41 15.12 -12.11
CA ILE A 25 -25.01 15.53 -12.32
C ILE A 25 -24.08 14.91 -11.26
N VAL A 26 -24.62 14.48 -10.12
CA VAL A 26 -23.80 14.00 -9.01
C VAL A 26 -23.48 12.51 -9.20
N ALA A 27 -22.32 12.23 -9.77
CA ALA A 27 -21.63 10.95 -9.63
C ALA A 27 -20.34 11.20 -8.81
N PRO A 28 -20.21 10.68 -7.58
CA PRO A 28 -18.93 10.75 -6.89
C PRO A 28 -17.94 9.80 -7.56
N ASN A 29 -16.82 10.32 -8.07
CA ASN A 29 -15.74 9.55 -8.69
C ASN A 29 -14.75 9.09 -7.59
N ILE A 30 -15.25 8.25 -6.69
CA ILE A 30 -14.52 7.76 -5.50
C ILE A 30 -13.70 6.50 -5.77
N MET A 31 -13.92 5.82 -6.89
CA MET A 31 -13.32 4.52 -7.17
C MET A 31 -11.80 4.61 -7.44
N GLY A 32 -11.35 5.60 -8.23
CA GLY A 32 -9.93 5.71 -8.62
C GLY A 32 -9.00 6.18 -7.49
N GLN A 33 -9.52 6.96 -6.52
CA GLN A 33 -8.71 7.44 -5.40
C GLN A 33 -8.31 6.33 -4.42
N GLN A 34 -9.10 5.25 -4.35
CA GLN A 34 -8.81 4.13 -3.47
C GLN A 34 -7.65 3.28 -3.99
N GLU A 35 -7.56 3.10 -5.31
CA GLU A 35 -6.49 2.36 -5.98
C GLU A 35 -5.16 3.12 -5.90
N GLU A 36 -5.16 4.41 -6.18
CA GLU A 36 -3.98 5.27 -6.03
C GLU A 36 -3.47 5.26 -4.58
N ALA A 37 -4.37 5.40 -3.59
CA ALA A 37 -4.01 5.34 -2.18
C ALA A 37 -3.47 3.95 -1.75
N ALA A 38 -3.91 2.87 -2.40
CA ALA A 38 -3.37 1.54 -2.16
C ALA A 38 -1.92 1.45 -2.66
N ILE A 39 -1.66 1.87 -3.91
CA ILE A 39 -0.32 1.88 -4.49
C ILE A 39 0.64 2.75 -3.65
N ASP A 40 0.22 3.95 -3.27
CA ASP A 40 1.00 4.84 -2.40
C ASP A 40 1.33 4.18 -1.05
N LYS A 41 0.35 3.51 -0.44
CA LYS A 41 0.56 2.76 0.80
C LYS A 41 1.60 1.65 0.57
N ALA A 42 1.51 0.91 -0.53
CA ALA A 42 2.47 -0.15 -0.83
C ALA A 42 3.91 0.38 -0.93
N HIS A 43 4.12 1.52 -1.60
CA HIS A 43 5.43 2.16 -1.66
C HIS A 43 5.94 2.60 -0.28
N LEU A 44 5.08 3.17 0.57
CA LEU A 44 5.45 3.58 1.93
C LEU A 44 5.84 2.39 2.80
N ASP A 45 5.12 1.27 2.70
CA ASP A 45 5.43 0.06 3.43
C ASP A 45 6.74 -0.56 2.94
N ILE A 46 6.98 -0.60 1.62
CA ILE A 46 8.25 -1.02 1.03
C ILE A 46 9.40 -0.17 1.54
N GLN A 47 9.26 1.16 1.53
CA GLN A 47 10.30 2.09 2.01
C GLN A 47 10.66 1.83 3.49
N GLN A 48 9.67 1.58 4.35
CA GLN A 48 9.90 1.22 5.75
C GLN A 48 10.66 -0.11 5.90
N LEU A 49 10.33 -1.10 5.07
CA LEU A 49 11.04 -2.38 5.03
C LEU A 49 12.48 -2.21 4.52
N GLU A 50 12.72 -1.36 3.52
CA GLU A 50 14.08 -1.04 3.03
C GLU A 50 14.96 -0.42 4.12
N ASP A 51 14.40 0.50 4.91
CA ASP A 51 15.09 1.11 6.05
C ASP A 51 15.46 0.05 7.10
N ALA A 52 14.53 -0.86 7.41
CA ALA A 52 14.79 -1.98 8.30
C ALA A 52 15.87 -2.94 7.77
N MET A 53 15.84 -3.25 6.48
CA MET A 53 16.87 -4.05 5.80
C MET A 53 18.23 -3.38 5.86
N SER A 54 18.29 -2.06 5.66
CA SER A 54 19.51 -1.26 5.75
C SER A 54 20.09 -1.30 7.17
N LEU A 55 19.23 -1.20 8.19
CA LEU A 55 19.64 -1.34 9.59
C LEU A 55 20.09 -2.77 9.92
N TYR A 56 19.42 -3.78 9.39
CA TYR A 56 19.81 -5.19 9.53
C TYR A 56 21.22 -5.41 8.99
N LYS A 57 21.49 -4.95 7.77
CA LYS A 57 22.83 -5.03 7.17
C LYS A 57 23.86 -4.23 7.94
N LEU A 58 23.52 -3.04 8.45
CA LEU A 58 24.45 -2.25 9.26
C LEU A 58 24.92 -3.03 10.50
N LYS A 59 24.02 -3.78 11.15
CA LYS A 59 24.36 -4.57 12.36
C LYS A 59 24.99 -5.92 12.06
N ASN A 60 24.55 -6.60 11.00
CA ASN A 60 24.90 -7.99 10.70
C ASN A 60 25.85 -8.16 9.51
N LYS A 61 26.14 -7.08 8.76
CA LYS A 61 26.97 -7.00 7.55
C LYS A 61 26.41 -7.68 6.29
N SER A 62 25.26 -8.34 6.39
CA SER A 62 24.53 -8.95 5.28
C SER A 62 23.05 -8.63 5.40
N TYR A 63 22.32 -8.65 4.29
CA TYR A 63 20.85 -8.68 4.32
C TYR A 63 20.36 -10.09 4.71
N PRO A 64 19.10 -10.24 5.15
CA PRO A 64 18.43 -11.54 5.19
C PRO A 64 18.39 -12.19 3.80
N SER A 65 18.49 -13.52 3.72
CA SER A 65 18.30 -14.26 2.47
C SER A 65 16.82 -14.44 2.13
N THR A 66 16.51 -14.80 0.89
CA THR A 66 15.14 -15.19 0.49
C THR A 66 14.56 -16.30 1.37
N GLU A 67 15.36 -17.31 1.75
CA GLU A 67 14.91 -18.40 2.63
C GLU A 67 14.64 -17.93 4.07
N GLN A 68 15.33 -16.89 4.52
CA GLN A 68 15.09 -16.26 5.82
C GLN A 68 13.83 -15.38 5.81
N GLY A 69 13.50 -14.82 4.65
CA GLY A 69 12.33 -13.97 4.44
C GLY A 69 12.40 -12.63 5.17
N LEU A 70 11.31 -11.88 5.07
CA LEU A 70 11.13 -10.64 5.83
C LEU A 70 10.90 -10.92 7.32
N GLU A 71 10.53 -12.15 7.69
CA GLU A 71 10.37 -12.61 9.06
C GLU A 71 11.65 -12.47 9.88
N ALA A 72 12.80 -12.51 9.21
CA ALA A 72 14.10 -12.25 9.81
C ALA A 72 14.29 -10.79 10.29
N LEU A 73 13.40 -9.87 9.91
CA LEU A 73 13.34 -8.51 10.44
C LEU A 73 12.59 -8.46 11.78
N VAL A 74 11.59 -9.32 12.00
CA VAL A 74 10.84 -9.36 13.26
C VAL A 74 11.50 -10.28 14.27
N ASN A 75 11.84 -11.50 13.84
CA ASN A 75 12.34 -12.56 14.71
C ASN A 75 13.76 -12.97 14.31
N LYS A 76 14.56 -13.35 15.31
CA LYS A 76 15.89 -13.85 15.05
C LYS A 76 15.83 -15.21 14.34
N THR A 77 16.24 -15.26 13.07
CA THR A 77 16.32 -16.50 12.30
C THR A 77 17.42 -17.43 12.81
N SER A 78 17.17 -18.74 12.68
CA SER A 78 18.14 -19.82 12.92
C SER A 78 18.80 -20.34 11.64
N ILE A 79 18.36 -19.86 10.46
CA ILE A 79 18.91 -20.23 9.16
C ILE A 79 20.22 -19.45 8.95
N GLU A 80 21.25 -20.07 8.39
CA GLU A 80 22.50 -19.38 8.08
C GLU A 80 22.32 -18.38 6.91
N PRO A 81 22.93 -17.18 6.97
CA PRO A 81 23.81 -16.68 8.03
C PRO A 81 23.05 -16.17 9.27
N ILE A 82 23.41 -16.70 10.44
CA ILE A 82 22.75 -16.32 11.70
C ILE A 82 23.17 -14.90 12.09
N PRO A 83 22.21 -13.98 12.35
CA PRO A 83 22.53 -12.60 12.73
C PRO A 83 23.25 -12.56 14.08
N LYS A 84 24.41 -11.89 14.09
CA LYS A 84 25.25 -11.74 15.29
C LYS A 84 24.68 -10.72 16.27
N ARG A 85 24.01 -9.68 15.77
CA ARG A 85 23.47 -8.57 16.56
C ARG A 85 22.01 -8.35 16.19
N PHE A 86 21.14 -8.97 16.96
CA PHE A 86 19.70 -8.83 16.82
C PHE A 86 19.15 -8.02 18.00
N PRO A 87 18.43 -6.91 17.76
CA PRO A 87 17.83 -6.11 18.82
C PRO A 87 16.67 -6.84 19.51
N ASP A 88 16.48 -6.60 20.81
CA ASP A 88 15.30 -7.06 21.53
C ASP A 88 14.06 -6.34 20.95
N GLY A 89 13.15 -7.10 20.33
CA GLY A 89 11.98 -6.57 19.64
C GLY A 89 12.07 -6.51 18.10
N GLY A 90 13.20 -6.94 17.51
CA GLY A 90 13.35 -6.97 16.05
C GLY A 90 13.75 -5.62 15.44
N PHE A 91 13.99 -5.65 14.13
CA PHE A 91 14.21 -4.46 13.30
C PHE A 91 12.91 -3.77 12.93
N VAL A 92 11.82 -4.53 12.89
CA VAL A 92 10.43 -4.06 12.77
C VAL A 92 9.57 -4.78 13.81
N ASN A 93 8.54 -4.11 14.32
CA ASN A 93 7.67 -4.68 15.35
C ASN A 93 6.80 -5.81 14.79
N GLU A 94 6.24 -5.57 13.61
CA GLU A 94 5.40 -6.51 12.86
C GLU A 94 5.61 -6.25 11.37
N LEU A 95 5.34 -7.27 10.54
CA LEU A 95 5.35 -7.09 9.09
C LEU A 95 3.99 -6.55 8.65
N PRO A 96 3.97 -5.47 7.84
CA PRO A 96 2.72 -5.03 7.23
C PRO A 96 2.25 -6.07 6.20
N GLU A 97 0.93 -6.16 6.04
CA GLU A 97 0.32 -6.73 4.85
C GLU A 97 0.15 -5.62 3.83
N ASP A 98 0.30 -5.97 2.56
CA ASP A 98 0.05 -5.03 1.48
C ASP A 98 -1.43 -4.59 1.44
N PRO A 99 -1.78 -3.55 0.66
CA PRO A 99 -3.15 -3.05 0.58
C PRO A 99 -4.20 -4.07 0.14
N TRP A 100 -3.79 -5.15 -0.52
CA TRP A 100 -4.64 -6.22 -1.03
C TRP A 100 -4.68 -7.43 -0.09
N GLY A 101 -3.95 -7.39 1.03
CA GLY A 101 -3.94 -8.41 2.06
C GLY A 101 -2.91 -9.51 1.84
N ASN A 102 -1.95 -9.31 0.93
CA ASN A 102 -0.89 -10.27 0.69
C ASN A 102 0.38 -9.92 1.49
N PRO A 103 1.19 -10.91 1.86
CA PRO A 103 2.50 -10.65 2.46
C PRO A 103 3.48 -10.11 1.40
N TYR A 104 4.26 -9.10 1.78
CA TYR A 104 5.40 -8.65 0.98
C TYR A 104 6.42 -9.77 0.74
N GLN A 105 7.01 -9.77 -0.44
CA GLN A 105 8.00 -10.74 -0.86
C GLN A 105 9.41 -10.16 -0.80
N LEU A 106 10.41 -11.03 -0.59
CA LEU A 106 11.83 -10.66 -0.56
C LEU A 106 12.62 -11.57 -1.49
N ILE A 107 13.40 -10.96 -2.38
CA ILE A 107 14.45 -11.65 -3.15
C ILE A 107 15.81 -11.10 -2.72
N SER A 108 16.65 -11.96 -2.13
CA SER A 108 18.00 -11.59 -1.72
C SER A 108 19.01 -12.72 -1.95
N PRO A 109 20.03 -12.53 -2.79
CA PRO A 109 20.37 -11.29 -3.52
C PRO A 109 19.30 -10.93 -4.57
N GLY A 110 19.04 -9.63 -4.75
CA GLY A 110 18.05 -9.13 -5.71
C GLY A 110 18.47 -9.39 -7.16
N GLU A 111 17.48 -9.44 -8.05
CA GLU A 111 17.63 -9.48 -9.50
C GLU A 111 18.01 -8.11 -10.06
N ILE A 112 17.39 -7.04 -9.53
CA ILE A 112 17.61 -5.65 -9.97
C ILE A 112 18.61 -4.97 -9.05
N GLY A 113 18.36 -5.06 -7.74
CA GLY A 113 19.10 -4.33 -6.72
C GLY A 113 20.02 -5.20 -5.87
N LYS A 114 20.33 -4.69 -4.67
CA LYS A 114 21.02 -5.49 -3.64
C LYS A 114 20.09 -6.55 -3.03
N PHE A 115 18.81 -6.23 -3.01
CA PHE A 115 17.68 -7.04 -2.61
C PHE A 115 16.46 -6.39 -3.27
N ASP A 116 15.45 -7.20 -3.56
CA ASP A 116 14.18 -6.71 -4.10
C ASP A 116 13.07 -7.02 -3.08
N ILE A 117 12.26 -6.00 -2.77
CA ILE A 117 11.06 -6.13 -1.93
C ILE A 117 9.89 -5.64 -2.75
N PHE A 118 8.82 -6.44 -2.79
CA PHE A 118 7.65 -6.13 -3.60
C PHE A 118 6.35 -6.68 -3.03
N SER A 119 5.26 -6.05 -3.42
CA SER A 119 3.88 -6.52 -3.29
C SER A 119 3.49 -7.24 -4.58
N MET A 120 2.67 -8.28 -4.46
CA MET A 120 2.09 -9.01 -5.58
C MET A 120 0.90 -8.27 -6.22
N GLY A 121 0.72 -6.99 -5.88
CA GLY A 121 -0.31 -6.16 -6.47
C GLY A 121 -1.76 -6.60 -6.19
N PRO A 122 -2.71 -6.00 -6.92
CA PRO A 122 -4.12 -6.37 -6.90
C PRO A 122 -4.44 -7.81 -7.27
N ASP A 123 -3.66 -8.45 -8.15
CA ASP A 123 -3.94 -9.81 -8.60
C ASP A 123 -3.45 -10.89 -7.63
N GLY A 124 -2.47 -10.55 -6.77
CA GLY A 124 -1.90 -11.45 -5.77
C GLY A 124 -0.99 -12.53 -6.36
N GLU A 125 -0.55 -12.39 -7.60
CA GLU A 125 0.36 -13.29 -8.30
C GLU A 125 1.71 -12.61 -8.50
N ALA A 126 2.80 -13.23 -8.02
CA ALA A 126 4.13 -12.68 -8.25
C ALA A 126 4.59 -12.86 -9.71
N GLY A 127 5.31 -11.87 -10.25
CA GLY A 127 5.90 -11.88 -11.59
C GLY A 127 4.97 -11.36 -12.69
N THR A 128 3.95 -10.59 -12.32
CA THR A 128 2.98 -9.94 -13.21
C THR A 128 3.29 -8.45 -13.34
N ASP A 129 2.58 -7.76 -14.25
CA ASP A 129 2.83 -6.35 -14.55
C ASP A 129 2.34 -5.40 -13.43
N ASP A 130 1.57 -5.89 -12.46
CA ASP A 130 1.04 -5.13 -11.32
C ASP A 130 1.86 -5.30 -10.03
N ASP A 131 3.00 -6.00 -10.09
CA ASP A 131 3.97 -6.06 -9.01
C ASP A 131 4.52 -4.66 -8.69
N ILE A 132 4.43 -4.27 -7.42
CA ILE A 132 4.92 -2.98 -6.94
C ILE A 132 6.14 -3.23 -6.07
N GLY A 133 7.31 -2.77 -6.52
CA GLY A 133 8.58 -3.06 -5.86
C GLY A 133 9.42 -1.84 -5.51
N ASN A 134 10.59 -2.12 -4.94
CA ASN A 134 11.62 -1.12 -4.62
C ASN A 134 12.56 -0.79 -5.80
N TRP A 135 12.30 -1.35 -6.98
CA TRP A 135 12.99 -0.95 -8.20
C TRP A 135 12.43 0.38 -8.71
N ASN A 136 13.30 1.23 -9.24
CA ASN A 136 12.84 2.45 -9.90
C ASN A 136 12.20 2.07 -11.23
N GLU A 137 10.90 2.32 -11.40
CA GLU A 137 10.23 2.21 -12.70
C GLU A 137 10.82 3.17 -13.76
N ASP A 138 11.57 4.19 -13.31
CA ASP A 138 12.25 5.19 -14.16
C ASP A 138 13.51 4.67 -14.89
N GLU A 139 13.93 3.42 -14.69
CA GLU A 139 15.11 2.83 -15.36
C GLU A 139 14.79 1.88 -16.53
N GLN A 140 13.55 1.88 -17.07
CA GLN A 140 13.20 1.16 -18.30
C GLN A 140 13.13 2.05 -19.55
#